data_AF-A0A1V0GVI7-F1
#
_entry.id   AF-A0A1V0GVI7-F1
#
_cell.length_a   1.000
_cell.length_b   1.000
_cell.length_c   1.000
_cell.angle_alpha   90.00
_cell.angle_beta   90.00
_cell.angle_gamma   90.00
#
_symmetry.space_group_name_H-M   'P 1'
#
loop_
_entity.id
_entity.type
_entity.pdbx_description
1 polymer ?
#
loop_
_entity_poly.entity_id
_entity_poly.type
_entity_poly.pdbx_seq_one_letter_code
_entity_poly.pdbx_strand_id
1 'polypeptide(L)'
;MAVLASLQEVRSALRIDSDDYDPTLALLIEAASGAVINYLKSSADQYLGPDGEVLPDVVIPPTIKAATIFLVGHMMRNPDNDTEKAFTHGFLPYPVMSMLYPLRDPALA
;
A
#
# COMPACT_ATOMS: atom_id res chain seq x y z
N MET A 1 10.00 -5.57 7.04
CA MET A 1 9.13 -4.39 6.87
C MET A 1 7.75 -4.93 6.53
N ALA A 2 6.70 -4.51 7.24
CA ALA A 2 5.37 -5.09 7.08
C ALA A 2 4.86 -5.13 5.64
N VAL A 3 4.31 -6.29 5.26
CA VAL A 3 3.64 -6.53 3.98
C VAL A 3 2.13 -6.41 4.19
N LEU A 4 1.51 -5.34 3.65
CA LEU A 4 0.08 -5.04 3.86
C LEU A 4 -0.85 -5.76 2.88
N ALA A 5 -0.33 -6.27 1.77
CA ALA A 5 -1.05 -7.04 0.76
C ALA A 5 -0.14 -8.16 0.25
N SER A 6 -0.67 -9.37 0.11
CA SER A 6 0.10 -10.50 -0.41
C SER A 6 0.29 -10.42 -1.93
N LEU A 7 1.31 -11.13 -2.44
CA LEU A 7 1.57 -11.26 -3.87
C LEU A 7 0.34 -11.79 -4.63
N GLN A 8 -0.34 -12.80 -4.08
CA GLN A 8 -1.53 -13.40 -4.70
C GLN A 8 -2.69 -12.39 -4.79
N GLU A 9 -2.92 -11.60 -3.74
CA GLU A 9 -3.97 -10.57 -3.73
C GLU A 9 -3.70 -9.49 -4.77
N VAL A 10 -2.45 -9.05 -4.87
CA VAL A 10 -2.01 -8.05 -5.85
C VAL A 10 -2.16 -8.57 -7.27
N ARG A 11 -1.69 -9.79 -7.57
CA ARG A 11 -1.86 -10.43 -8.88
C ARG A 11 -3.33 -10.52 -9.28
N SER A 12 -4.17 -11.02 -8.38
CA SER A 12 -5.60 -11.19 -8.61
C SER A 12 -6.27 -9.84 -8.89
N ALA A 13 -5.94 -8.80 -8.11
CA ALA A 13 -6.54 -7.49 -8.26
C ALA A 13 -6.07 -6.74 -9.52
N LEU A 14 -4.80 -6.91 -9.92
CA LEU A 14 -4.22 -6.29 -11.11
C LEU A 14 -4.38 -7.13 -12.38
N ARG A 15 -5.02 -8.30 -12.30
CA ARG A 15 -5.23 -9.24 -13.41
C ARG A 15 -3.91 -9.68 -14.06
N ILE A 16 -2.92 -9.99 -13.24
CA ILE A 16 -1.61 -10.49 -13.67
C ILE A 16 -1.59 -12.02 -13.55
N ASP A 17 -1.73 -12.69 -14.69
CA ASP A 17 -1.84 -14.14 -14.74
C ASP A 17 -0.48 -14.85 -14.75
N SER A 18 0.59 -14.23 -15.25
CA SER A 18 1.95 -14.81 -15.23
C SER A 18 2.71 -14.49 -13.94
N ASP A 19 3.74 -15.28 -13.67
CA ASP A 19 4.67 -15.13 -12.54
C ASP A 19 5.96 -14.37 -12.90
N ASP A 20 6.14 -13.97 -14.16
CA ASP A 20 7.32 -13.23 -14.63
C ASP A 20 7.56 -11.92 -13.86
N TYR A 21 6.48 -11.33 -13.34
CA TYR A 21 6.51 -10.08 -12.60
C TYR A 21 6.66 -10.29 -11.09
N ASP A 22 6.64 -11.52 -10.58
CA ASP A 22 6.62 -11.81 -9.13
C ASP A 22 7.79 -11.14 -8.37
N PRO A 23 9.04 -11.13 -8.89
CA PRO A 23 10.14 -10.41 -8.23
C PRO A 23 9.91 -8.89 -8.16
N THR A 24 9.34 -8.32 -9.24
CA THR A 24 9.03 -6.88 -9.31
C THR A 24 7.87 -6.54 -8.38
N LEU A 25 6.82 -7.36 -8.38
CA LEU A 25 5.67 -7.19 -7.51
C LEU A 25 6.08 -7.28 -6.04
N ALA A 26 6.94 -8.24 -5.66
CA ALA A 26 7.44 -8.33 -4.28
C ALA A 26 8.11 -7.03 -3.82
N LEU A 27 9.01 -6.47 -4.64
CA LEU A 27 9.67 -5.18 -4.35
C LEU A 27 8.66 -4.03 -4.23
N LEU A 28 7.73 -3.92 -5.18
CA LEU A 28 6.75 -2.84 -5.19
C LEU A 28 5.73 -2.95 -4.05
N ILE A 29 5.39 -4.17 -3.63
CA ILE A 29 4.52 -4.42 -2.49
C ILE A 29 5.17 -3.92 -1.20
N GLU A 30 6.46 -4.21 -0.98
CA GLU A 30 7.19 -3.70 0.18
C GLU A 30 7.26 -2.17 0.17
N ALA A 31 7.61 -1.58 -0.99
CA ALA A 31 7.68 -0.13 -1.15
C ALA A 31 6.33 0.55 -0.93
N ALA A 32 5.26 0.01 -1.53
CA ALA A 32 3.90 0.50 -1.36
C ALA A 32 3.43 0.37 0.08
N SER A 33 3.73 -0.75 0.75
CA SER A 33 3.38 -0.97 2.15
C SER A 33 4.05 0.07 3.06
N GLY A 34 5.35 0.31 2.88
CA GLY A 34 6.07 1.37 3.60
C GLY A 34 5.48 2.76 3.37
N ALA A 35 5.14 3.08 2.12
CA ALA A 35 4.53 4.37 1.78
C ALA A 35 3.16 4.57 2.45
N VAL A 36 2.33 3.52 2.49
CA VAL A 36 1.02 3.53 3.17
C VAL A 36 1.19 3.66 4.69
N ILE A 37 2.12 2.91 5.30
CA ILE A 37 2.44 3.00 6.73
C ILE A 37 2.88 4.43 7.09
N ASN A 38 3.80 5.00 6.31
CA ASN A 38 4.28 6.37 6.51
C ASN A 38 3.16 7.41 6.37
N TYR A 39 2.19 7.18 5.47
CA TYR A 39 1.04 8.04 5.34
C TYR A 39 0.13 7.98 6.58
N LEU A 40 -0.10 6.77 7.11
CA LEU A 40 -0.94 6.53 8.29
C LEU A 40 -0.33 7.01 9.61
N LYS A 41 1.00 7.21 9.67
CA LYS A 41 1.72 7.67 10.87
C LYS A 41 1.39 6.78 12.08
N SER A 42 1.09 7.37 13.25
CA SER A 42 0.76 6.67 14.49
C SER A 42 -0.48 5.77 14.38
N SER A 43 -1.37 6.01 13.40
CA SER A 43 -2.47 5.08 13.14
C SER A 43 -2.01 3.74 12.60
N ALA A 44 -0.77 3.62 12.11
CA ALA A 44 -0.22 2.32 11.69
C ALA A 44 0.08 1.42 12.90
N ASP A 45 0.35 2.00 14.08
CA ASP A 45 0.76 1.26 15.28
C ASP A 45 -0.33 0.30 15.80
N GLN A 46 -1.60 0.51 15.42
CA GLN A 46 -2.68 -0.43 15.73
C GLN A 46 -2.59 -1.75 14.95
N TYR A 47 -1.78 -1.79 13.88
CA TYR A 47 -1.58 -2.95 13.02
C TYR A 47 -0.17 -3.52 13.08
N LEU A 48 0.78 -2.76 13.61
CA LEU A 48 2.21 -3.07 13.55
C LEU A 48 2.81 -3.34 14.92
N GLY A 49 3.68 -4.34 14.99
CA GLY A 49 4.49 -4.65 16.16
C GLY A 49 5.69 -3.71 16.32
N PRO A 50 6.40 -3.79 17.46
CA PRO A 50 7.61 -3.00 17.70
C PRO A 50 8.75 -3.26 16.70
N ASP A 51 8.70 -4.40 16.01
CA ASP A 51 9.61 -4.83 14.94
C ASP A 51 9.22 -4.28 13.55
N GLY A 52 8.10 -3.55 13.45
CA GLY A 52 7.59 -3.01 12.19
C GLY A 52 6.97 -4.07 11.28
N GLU A 53 6.66 -5.26 11.82
CA GLU A 53 5.90 -6.30 11.16
C GLU A 53 4.42 -6.22 11.54
N VAL A 54 3.55 -6.89 10.78
CA VAL A 54 2.11 -6.96 11.12
C VAL A 54 1.95 -7.76 12.42
N LEU A 55 1.18 -7.22 13.37
CA LEU A 55 0.89 -7.90 14.63
C LEU A 55 0.24 -9.27 14.38
N PRO A 56 0.61 -10.31 15.17
CA PRO A 56 -0.08 -11.58 15.11
C PRO A 56 -1.57 -11.38 15.44
N ASP A 57 -2.44 -12.09 14.72
CA ASP A 57 -3.90 -12.06 14.86
C ASP A 57 -4.61 -10.74 14.50
N VAL A 58 -3.89 -9.75 13.97
CA VAL A 58 -4.51 -8.51 13.46
C VAL A 58 -4.85 -8.64 11.98
N VAL A 59 -6.11 -8.35 11.66
CA VAL A 59 -6.58 -8.30 10.27
C VAL A 59 -6.40 -6.89 9.73
N ILE A 60 -5.57 -6.75 8.70
CA ILE A 60 -5.41 -5.48 7.97
C ILE A 60 -6.76 -5.12 7.31
N PRO A 61 -7.30 -3.90 7.56
CA PRO A 61 -8.53 -3.44 6.94
C PRO A 61 -8.50 -3.55 5.41
N PRO A 62 -9.60 -3.97 4.76
CA PRO A 62 -9.69 -4.03 3.30
C PRO A 62 -9.33 -2.71 2.61
N THR A 63 -9.66 -1.57 3.23
CA THR A 63 -9.33 -0.23 2.72
C THR A 63 -7.82 0.01 2.63
N ILE A 64 -7.06 -0.39 3.65
CA ILE A 64 -5.59 -0.25 3.66
C ILE A 64 -4.99 -1.17 2.61
N LYS A 65 -5.48 -2.41 2.54
CA LYS A 65 -5.03 -3.39 1.53
C LYS A 65 -5.30 -2.91 0.10
N ALA A 66 -6.50 -2.41 -0.18
CA ALA A 66 -6.86 -1.86 -1.49
C ALA A 66 -5.99 -0.64 -1.85
N ALA A 67 -5.72 0.24 -0.89
CA ALA A 67 -4.82 1.38 -1.08
C ALA A 67 -3.40 0.95 -1.44
N THR A 68 -2.85 -0.06 -0.77
CA THR A 68 -1.55 -0.66 -1.12
C THR A 68 -1.56 -1.23 -2.53
N ILE A 69 -2.57 -2.02 -2.89
CA ILE A 69 -2.71 -2.60 -4.24
C ILE A 69 -2.80 -1.51 -5.32
N PHE A 70 -3.57 -0.45 -5.07
CA PHE A 70 -3.73 0.66 -6.02
C PHE A 70 -2.40 1.38 -6.23
N LEU A 71 -1.62 1.57 -5.16
CA LEU A 71 -0.30 2.17 -5.26
C LEU A 71 0.66 1.29 -6.08
N VAL A 72 0.66 -0.04 -5.87
CA VAL A 72 1.42 -0.97 -6.72
C VAL A 72 1.01 -0.85 -8.18
N GLY A 73 -0.30 -0.78 -8.47
CA GLY A 73 -0.81 -0.59 -9.83
C GLY A 73 -0.32 0.71 -10.48
N HIS A 74 -0.26 1.80 -9.72
CA HIS A 74 0.33 3.07 -10.20
C HIS A 74 1.82 2.95 -10.50
N MET A 75 2.59 2.31 -9.61
CA MET A 75 4.04 2.11 -9.79
C MET A 75 4.37 1.20 -10.97
N MET A 76 3.55 0.17 -11.21
CA MET A 76 3.70 -0.74 -12.35
C MET A 76 3.42 -0.06 -13.70
N ARG A 77 2.48 0.88 -13.75
CA ARG A 77 2.03 1.48 -15.01
C ARG A 77 3.09 2.36 -15.66
N ASN A 78 3.75 3.22 -14.88
CA ASN A 78 4.73 4.18 -15.39
C ASN A 78 5.94 4.23 -14.42
N PRO A 79 6.86 3.27 -14.48
CA PRO A 79 8.01 3.25 -13.58
C PRO A 79 8.96 4.44 -13.79
N ASP A 80 9.05 4.94 -15.03
CA ASP A 80 10.05 5.95 -15.43
C ASP A 80 9.47 7.35 -15.61
N ASN A 81 8.14 7.53 -15.49
CA ASN A 81 7.49 8.81 -15.78
C ASN A 81 6.17 8.98 -15.01
N ASP A 82 5.69 10.22 -14.90
CA ASP A 82 4.38 10.53 -14.31
C ASP A 82 3.46 11.22 -15.32
N THR A 83 3.10 10.48 -16.37
CA THR A 83 2.28 10.98 -17.48
C THR A 83 0.90 11.47 -17.02
N GLU A 84 0.33 10.83 -16.01
CA GLU A 84 -1.00 11.15 -15.45
C GLU A 84 -0.93 12.23 -14.36
N LYS A 85 0.27 12.69 -13.98
CA LYS A 85 0.50 13.60 -12.85
C LYS A 85 -0.12 13.04 -11.55
N ALA A 86 -0.05 11.73 -11.40
CA ALA A 86 -0.58 11.00 -10.25
C ALA A 86 0.27 11.25 -9.00
N PHE A 87 1.53 11.65 -9.15
CA PHE A 87 2.44 11.90 -8.04
C PHE A 87 2.68 13.41 -7.86
N THR A 88 2.61 13.85 -6.62
CA THR A 88 3.02 15.20 -6.21
C THR A 88 4.03 15.07 -5.10
N HIS A 89 5.03 15.95 -5.06
CA HIS A 89 6.07 15.89 -4.04
C HIS A 89 5.48 15.79 -2.63
N GLY A 90 5.82 14.71 -1.91
CA GLY A 90 5.37 14.44 -0.55
C GLY A 90 3.96 13.83 -0.42
N PHE A 91 3.26 13.55 -1.52
CA PHE A 91 1.91 12.99 -1.51
C PHE A 91 1.84 11.67 -2.28
N LEU A 92 0.99 10.75 -1.80
CA LEU A 92 0.59 9.56 -2.56
C LEU A 92 -0.41 9.95 -3.66
N PRO A 93 -0.68 9.09 -4.65
CA PRO A 93 -1.75 9.32 -5.61
C PRO A 93 -3.10 9.60 -4.93
N TYR A 94 -3.88 10.53 -5.49
CA TYR A 94 -5.15 10.96 -4.93
C TYR A 94 -6.12 9.80 -4.59
N PRO A 95 -6.29 8.77 -5.44
CA PRO A 95 -7.16 7.64 -5.10
C PRO A 95 -6.68 6.92 -3.82
N VAL A 96 -5.37 6.73 -3.67
CA VAL A 96 -4.75 6.10 -2.50
C VAL A 96 -5.00 6.95 -1.25
N MET A 97 -4.74 8.27 -1.34
CA MET A 97 -4.99 9.18 -0.22
C MET A 97 -6.46 9.25 0.17
N SER A 98 -7.39 9.24 -0.79
CA SER A 98 -8.83 9.34 -0.51
C SER A 98 -9.35 8.19 0.34
N MET A 99 -8.79 6.98 0.15
CA MET A 99 -9.11 5.81 0.95
C MET A 99 -8.50 5.88 2.36
N LEU A 100 -7.27 6.38 2.47
CA LEU A 100 -6.50 6.40 3.72
C LEU A 100 -6.79 7.62 4.59
N TYR A 101 -7.32 8.70 4.02
CA TYR A 101 -7.52 9.98 4.72
C TYR A 101 -8.31 9.83 6.04
N PRO A 102 -9.42 9.07 6.11
CA PRO A 102 -10.16 8.87 7.37
C PRO A 102 -9.40 8.06 8.43
N LEU A 103 -8.36 7.33 8.02
CA LEU A 103 -7.58 6.45 8.89
C LEU A 103 -6.30 7.12 9.42
N ARG A 104 -5.88 8.22 8.80
CA ARG A 104 -4.63 8.92 9.12
C ARG A 104 -4.66 9.61 10.49
N ASP A 105 -5.78 10.21 10.84
CA ASP A 105 -6.08 10.68 12.19
C ASP A 105 -7.33 9.91 12.63
N PRO A 106 -7.22 8.96 13.57
CA PRO A 106 -8.39 8.26 14.05
C PRO A 106 -9.29 9.31 14.69
N ALA A 107 -10.57 9.34 14.30
CA ALA A 107 -11.54 10.16 15.00
C ALA A 107 -11.49 9.74 16.47
N LEU A 108 -10.99 10.62 17.34
CA LEU A 108 -11.03 10.43 18.78
C LEU A 108 -12.50 10.19 19.15
N ALA A 109 -12.85 8.96 19.48
CA ALA A 109 -14.14 8.57 20.01
C ALA A 109 -14.11 8.65 21.53
#